data_AF-A0AA92RFY4-F1
#
_entry.id   AF-A0AA92RFY4-F1
#
_cell.length_a   1.000
_cell.length_b   1.000
_cell.length_c   1.000
_cell.angle_alpha   90.00
_cell.angle_beta   90.00
_cell.angle_gamma   90.00
#
_symmetry.space_group_name_H-M   'P 1'
#
loop_
_entity.id
_entity.type
_entity.pdbx_description
1 polymer ?
#
loop_
_entity_poly.entity_id
_entity_poly.type
_entity_poly.pdbx_seq_one_letter_code
_entity_poly.pdbx_strand_id
1 'polypeptide(L)'
;MAIDAIGSSGTTNLQANSLGMEDFLKILLTQLTYQDPLKPMDNQQFMAQMAQFTSLEQTQQLNNKIATLITNQAALQSVGLIGKTVDITTSNGNITGTVSALSLSGDSPLLTVRTAAGATLSDISLSQLVSVR
;
A
#
# COMPACT_ATOMS: atom_id res chain seq x y z
N MET A 1 -5.93 34.91 -25.32
CA MET A 1 -5.42 33.54 -25.12
C MET A 1 -6.63 32.63 -24.97
N ALA A 2 -6.85 31.77 -25.95
CA ALA A 2 -7.74 30.60 -25.87
C ALA A 2 -6.94 29.47 -25.16
N ILE A 3 -7.46 28.42 -24.52
CA ILE A 3 -8.65 27.58 -24.71
C ILE A 3 -8.92 26.81 -23.40
N ASP A 4 -10.15 26.34 -23.30
CA ASP A 4 -10.78 25.46 -22.32
C ASP A 4 -10.14 24.05 -22.18
N ALA A 5 -10.37 23.41 -21.03
CA ALA A 5 -10.50 21.96 -20.89
C ALA A 5 -11.17 21.62 -19.54
N ILE A 6 -12.50 21.76 -19.51
CA ILE A 6 -13.38 20.98 -18.64
C ILE A 6 -13.30 19.48 -19.01
N GLY A 7 -13.26 18.62 -18.01
CA GLY A 7 -13.29 17.15 -18.14
C GLY A 7 -13.19 16.53 -16.75
N SER A 8 -14.30 16.46 -16.00
CA SER A 8 -15.18 15.29 -16.02
C SER A 8 -14.41 13.98 -16.13
N SER A 9 -14.18 13.33 -15.00
CA SER A 9 -14.39 11.89 -14.86
C SER A 9 -14.47 11.58 -13.36
N GLY A 10 -15.68 11.25 -12.93
CA GLY A 10 -15.96 10.83 -11.57
C GLY A 10 -15.03 9.68 -11.16
N THR A 11 -14.42 9.82 -10.00
CA THR A 11 -13.81 8.72 -9.26
C THR A 11 -14.93 7.88 -8.65
N THR A 12 -15.80 7.32 -9.49
CA THR A 12 -16.72 6.25 -9.15
C THR A 12 -16.12 4.96 -9.70
N ASN A 13 -14.95 4.57 -9.20
CA ASN A 13 -14.30 3.32 -9.60
C ASN A 13 -13.55 2.68 -8.42
N LEU A 14 -14.24 2.55 -7.28
CA LEU A 14 -13.75 1.74 -6.15
C LEU A 14 -14.77 0.68 -5.70
N GLN A 15 -15.85 0.46 -6.45
CA GLN A 15 -16.92 -0.48 -6.08
C GLN A 15 -17.18 -1.59 -7.11
N ALA A 16 -16.39 -1.67 -8.18
CA ALA A 16 -16.58 -2.71 -9.21
C ALA A 16 -15.96 -4.08 -8.83
N ASN A 17 -14.98 -4.13 -7.91
CA ASN A 17 -14.24 -5.38 -7.63
C ASN A 17 -14.82 -6.25 -6.51
N SER A 18 -15.74 -5.74 -5.66
CA SER A 18 -16.43 -6.59 -4.68
C SER A 18 -17.60 -7.38 -5.27
N LEU A 19 -18.02 -7.04 -6.50
CA LEU A 19 -19.24 -7.53 -7.12
C LEU A 19 -19.14 -9.00 -7.59
N GLY A 20 -17.93 -9.50 -7.88
CA GLY A 20 -17.72 -10.86 -8.41
C GLY A 20 -18.01 -12.00 -7.43
N MET A 21 -17.79 -11.80 -6.11
CA MET A 21 -18.01 -12.82 -5.07
C MET A 21 -19.49 -12.92 -4.66
N GLU A 22 -20.19 -11.79 -4.62
CA GLU A 22 -21.62 -11.73 -4.31
C GLU A 22 -22.46 -12.28 -5.46
N ASP A 23 -22.11 -11.93 -6.71
CA ASP A 23 -22.71 -12.55 -7.89
C ASP A 23 -22.38 -14.05 -7.99
N PHE A 24 -21.18 -14.47 -7.55
CA PHE A 24 -20.80 -15.88 -7.43
C PHE A 24 -21.65 -16.66 -6.41
N LEU A 25 -21.82 -16.13 -5.18
CA LEU A 25 -22.65 -16.75 -4.15
C LEU A 25 -24.11 -16.85 -4.61
N LYS A 26 -24.58 -15.83 -5.33
CA LYS A 26 -25.92 -15.82 -5.92
C LYS A 26 -26.07 -16.91 -6.97
N ILE A 27 -25.11 -17.06 -7.89
CA ILE A 27 -25.13 -18.13 -8.90
C ILE A 27 -25.06 -19.52 -8.26
N LEU A 28 -24.25 -19.71 -7.21
CA LEU A 28 -24.18 -20.97 -6.46
C LEU A 28 -25.53 -21.33 -5.82
N LEU A 29 -26.19 -20.36 -5.20
CA LEU A 29 -27.52 -20.54 -4.60
C LEU A 29 -28.59 -20.82 -5.68
N THR A 30 -28.47 -20.17 -6.84
CA THR A 30 -29.41 -20.36 -7.96
C THR A 30 -29.28 -21.76 -8.56
N GLN A 31 -28.06 -22.28 -8.72
CA GLN A 31 -27.83 -23.65 -9.20
C GLN A 31 -28.32 -24.70 -8.20
N LEU A 32 -28.15 -24.50 -6.89
CA LEU A 32 -28.70 -25.38 -5.86
C LEU A 32 -30.24 -25.46 -5.91
N THR A 33 -30.89 -24.43 -6.45
CA THR A 33 -32.35 -24.33 -6.57
C THR A 33 -32.90 -24.91 -7.89
N TYR A 34 -32.08 -25.07 -8.93
CA TYR A 34 -32.55 -25.34 -10.31
C TYR A 34 -31.75 -26.39 -11.12
N GLN A 35 -30.95 -27.27 -10.51
CA GLN A 35 -30.20 -28.29 -11.27
C GLN A 35 -31.11 -29.41 -11.81
N ASP A 36 -31.53 -29.24 -13.07
CA ASP A 36 -31.85 -30.34 -13.99
C ASP A 36 -30.54 -31.10 -14.33
N PRO A 37 -30.45 -32.42 -14.08
CA PRO A 37 -29.21 -33.20 -14.03
C PRO A 37 -28.38 -33.35 -15.32
N LEU A 38 -28.82 -32.80 -16.46
CA LEU A 38 -28.27 -33.18 -17.77
C LEU A 38 -27.09 -32.34 -18.31
N LYS A 39 -26.70 -31.20 -17.69
CA LYS A 39 -25.48 -30.44 -18.11
C LYS A 39 -24.75 -29.67 -16.98
N PRO A 40 -24.08 -30.34 -16.04
CA PRO A 40 -23.31 -29.66 -14.98
C PRO A 40 -21.86 -29.24 -15.35
N MET A 41 -21.32 -29.63 -16.52
CA MET A 41 -19.86 -29.59 -16.75
C MET A 41 -19.25 -28.22 -17.09
N ASP A 42 -19.94 -27.35 -17.84
CA ASP A 42 -19.37 -26.07 -18.31
C ASP A 42 -19.24 -25.05 -17.15
N ASN A 43 -20.21 -25.08 -16.24
CA ASN A 43 -20.25 -24.17 -15.09
C ASN A 43 -19.17 -24.50 -14.04
N GLN A 44 -18.83 -25.77 -13.84
CA GLN A 44 -17.81 -26.16 -12.84
C GLN A 44 -16.40 -25.71 -13.23
N GLN A 45 -16.04 -25.74 -14.52
CA GLN A 45 -14.71 -25.36 -14.98
C GLN A 45 -14.51 -23.84 -14.96
N PHE A 46 -15.54 -23.08 -15.33
CA PHE A 46 -15.54 -21.62 -15.15
C PHE A 46 -15.51 -21.22 -13.67
N MET A 47 -16.23 -21.95 -12.80
CA MET A 47 -16.18 -21.74 -11.34
C MET A 47 -14.80 -21.99 -10.76
N ALA A 48 -14.11 -23.06 -11.18
CA ALA A 48 -12.76 -23.35 -10.71
C ALA A 48 -11.77 -22.25 -11.10
N GLN A 49 -11.90 -21.70 -12.32
CA GLN A 49 -11.06 -20.58 -12.78
C GLN A 49 -11.38 -19.27 -12.04
N MET A 50 -12.66 -18.98 -11.78
CA MET A 50 -13.05 -17.78 -11.03
C MET A 50 -12.62 -17.87 -9.57
N ALA A 51 -12.78 -19.02 -8.91
CA ALA A 51 -12.30 -19.22 -7.55
C ALA A 51 -10.78 -19.03 -7.44
N GLN A 52 -10.03 -19.50 -8.45
CA GLN A 52 -8.59 -19.27 -8.55
C GLN A 52 -8.25 -17.78 -8.71
N PHE A 53 -9.01 -17.07 -9.55
CA PHE A 53 -8.82 -15.63 -9.76
C PHE A 53 -9.17 -14.81 -8.52
N THR A 54 -10.30 -15.09 -7.87
CA THR A 54 -10.72 -14.45 -6.61
C THR A 54 -9.69 -14.69 -5.50
N SER A 55 -9.14 -15.89 -5.39
CA SER A 55 -8.08 -16.20 -4.41
C SER A 55 -6.81 -15.39 -4.68
N LEU A 56 -6.40 -15.28 -5.94
CA LEU A 56 -5.28 -14.44 -6.35
C LEU A 56 -5.53 -12.96 -6.04
N GLU A 57 -6.73 -12.47 -6.35
CA GLU A 57 -7.11 -11.08 -6.08
C GLU A 57 -7.13 -10.79 -4.58
N GLN A 58 -7.72 -11.67 -3.76
CA GLN A 58 -7.70 -11.55 -2.31
C GLN A 58 -6.28 -11.53 -1.77
N THR A 59 -5.40 -12.36 -2.32
CA THR A 59 -3.97 -12.36 -1.98
C THR A 59 -3.31 -11.03 -2.36
N GLN A 60 -3.61 -10.48 -3.54
CA GLN A 60 -3.10 -9.18 -3.97
C GLN A 60 -3.61 -8.04 -3.07
N GLN A 61 -4.89 -8.04 -2.73
CA GLN A 61 -5.49 -7.07 -1.82
C GLN A 61 -4.86 -7.16 -0.42
N LEU A 62 -4.62 -8.37 0.07
CA LEU A 62 -3.94 -8.61 1.34
C LEU A 62 -2.51 -8.07 1.30
N ASN A 63 -1.74 -8.35 0.24
CA ASN A 63 -0.40 -7.82 0.05
C ASN A 63 -0.38 -6.28 0.07
N ASN A 64 -1.33 -5.63 -0.61
CA ASN A 64 -1.44 -4.16 -0.61
C ASN A 64 -1.76 -3.60 0.79
N LYS A 65 -2.64 -4.28 1.54
CA LYS A 65 -2.95 -3.91 2.94
C LYS A 65 -1.74 -4.09 3.85
N ILE A 66 -0.98 -5.17 3.68
CA ILE A 66 0.28 -5.40 4.42
C ILE A 66 1.30 -4.30 4.11
N ALA A 67 1.50 -3.96 2.84
CA ALA A 67 2.38 -2.87 2.45
C ALA A 67 1.98 -1.56 3.17
N THR A 68 0.70 -1.21 3.13
CA THR A 68 0.16 -0.03 3.82
C THR A 68 0.37 -0.07 5.35
N LEU A 69 0.26 -1.25 5.97
CA LEU A 69 0.53 -1.40 7.40
C LEU A 69 2.02 -1.19 7.71
N ILE A 70 2.91 -1.72 6.87
CA ILE A 70 4.36 -1.54 7.02
C ILE A 70 4.72 -0.06 6.88
N THR A 71 4.17 0.65 5.88
CA THR A 71 4.44 2.08 5.69
C THR A 71 3.96 2.92 6.88
N ASN A 72 2.75 2.65 7.39
CA ASN A 72 2.22 3.29 8.58
C ASN A 72 3.07 3.02 9.83
N GLN A 73 3.50 1.77 10.02
CA GLN A 73 4.36 1.41 11.15
C GLN A 73 5.71 2.13 11.10
N ALA A 74 6.31 2.22 9.91
CA ALA A 74 7.55 2.96 9.69
C ALA A 74 7.35 4.47 9.92
N ALA A 75 6.23 5.04 9.47
CA ALA A 75 5.89 6.43 9.70
C ALA A 75 5.75 6.74 11.21
N LEU A 76 5.05 5.89 11.96
CA LEU A 76 4.89 6.03 13.42
C LEU A 76 6.24 5.96 14.16
N GLN A 77 7.12 5.04 13.76
CA GLN A 77 8.48 4.98 14.30
C GLN A 77 9.23 6.28 14.01
N SER A 78 9.12 6.80 12.79
CA SER A 78 9.79 8.03 12.36
C SER A 78 9.30 9.28 13.11
N VAL A 79 8.00 9.37 13.41
CA VAL A 79 7.43 10.47 14.22
C VAL A 79 8.06 10.50 15.61
N GLY A 80 8.28 9.33 16.23
CA GLY A 80 8.95 9.23 17.54
C GLY A 80 10.43 9.64 17.53
N LEU A 81 11.04 9.75 16.35
CA LEU A 81 12.43 10.19 16.18
C LEU A 81 12.55 11.71 16.03
N ILE A 82 11.49 12.43 15.69
CA ILE A 82 11.52 13.89 15.54
C ILE A 82 11.99 14.52 16.86
N GLY A 83 13.01 15.36 16.79
CA GLY A 83 13.65 16.00 17.95
C GLY A 83 14.66 15.12 18.70
N LYS A 84 14.81 13.84 18.36
CA LYS A 84 15.87 12.97 18.92
C LYS A 84 17.19 13.15 18.19
N THR A 85 18.27 12.86 18.90
CA THR A 85 19.62 12.84 18.32
C THR A 85 19.88 11.44 17.78
N VAL A 86 20.23 11.35 16.50
CA VAL A 86 20.44 10.09 15.80
C VAL A 86 21.83 10.06 15.17
N ASP A 87 22.43 8.88 15.17
CA ASP A 87 23.64 8.59 14.41
C ASP A 87 23.24 7.95 13.08
N ILE A 88 23.61 8.59 11.97
CA ILE A 88 23.30 8.15 10.61
C ILE A 88 24.57 7.71 9.89
N THR A 89 24.51 6.61 9.15
CA THR A 89 25.60 6.18 8.26
C THR A 89 25.40 6.80 6.88
N THR A 90 26.36 7.62 6.47
CA THR A 90 26.43 8.17 5.11
C THR A 90 27.59 7.52 4.35
N SER A 91 27.68 7.74 3.03
CA SER A 91 28.80 7.26 2.21
C SER A 91 30.17 7.75 2.69
N ASN A 92 30.21 8.84 3.47
CA ASN A 92 31.43 9.45 3.99
C ASN A 92 31.68 9.13 5.47
N GLY A 93 30.91 8.20 6.06
CA GLY A 93 31.01 7.79 7.46
C GLY A 93 29.79 8.18 8.30
N ASN A 94 29.93 8.00 9.61
CA ASN A 94 28.85 8.21 10.58
C ASN A 94 28.76 9.69 10.95
N ILE A 95 27.55 10.25 10.88
CA ILE A 95 27.26 11.63 11.23
C ILE A 95 26.21 11.64 12.33
N THR A 96 26.39 12.48 13.33
CA THR A 96 25.41 12.71 14.39
C THR A 96 24.61 13.97 14.08
N GLY A 97 23.28 13.90 14.25
CA GLY A 97 22.43 15.07 14.11
C GLY A 97 21.06 14.87 14.76
N THR A 98 20.29 15.95 14.84
CA THR A 98 18.94 15.94 15.39
C THR A 98 17.93 15.83 14.26
N VAL A 99 16.97 14.91 14.37
CA VAL A 99 15.88 14.81 13.39
C VAL A 99 14.99 16.05 13.50
N SER A 100 14.83 16.76 12.40
CA SER A 100 14.09 18.03 12.35
C SER A 100 12.74 17.92 11.64
N ALA A 101 12.62 17.02 10.65
CA ALA A 101 11.37 16.81 9.93
C ALA A 101 11.26 15.38 9.42
N LEU A 102 10.02 14.99 9.13
CA LEU A 102 9.64 13.76 8.47
C LEU A 102 8.94 14.12 7.17
N SER A 103 9.36 13.50 6.07
CA SER A 103 8.75 13.59 4.75
C SER A 103 8.21 12.22 4.37
N LEU A 104 6.94 12.17 3.97
CA LEU A 104 6.32 10.96 3.45
C LEU A 104 6.22 11.11 1.92
N SER A 105 7.35 10.93 1.25
CA SER A 105 7.42 10.97 -0.21
C SER A 105 7.45 9.55 -0.75
N GLY A 106 6.27 8.98 -1.02
CA GLY A 106 6.11 7.61 -1.54
C GLY A 106 5.84 6.57 -0.45
N ASP A 107 6.40 5.37 -0.62
CA ASP A 107 6.09 4.19 0.21
C ASP A 107 6.96 4.10 1.48
N SER A 108 7.98 4.95 1.63
CA SER A 108 8.89 4.90 2.78
C SER A 108 9.08 6.29 3.39
N PRO A 109 9.08 6.40 4.74
CA PRO A 109 9.35 7.66 5.41
C PRO A 109 10.81 8.07 5.24
N LEU A 110 11.02 9.35 4.92
CA LEU A 110 12.32 9.98 4.78
C LEU A 110 12.49 11.03 5.89
N LEU A 111 13.64 11.03 6.54
CA LEU A 111 13.98 11.92 7.64
C LEU A 111 14.87 13.07 7.14
N THR A 112 14.63 14.25 7.67
CA THR A 112 15.53 15.40 7.53
C THR A 112 16.29 15.62 8.83
N VAL A 113 17.59 15.39 8.81
CA VAL A 113 18.47 15.49 9.98
C VAL A 113 19.26 16.79 9.92
N ARG A 114 19.32 17.52 11.03
CA ARG A 114 20.15 18.72 11.19
C ARG A 114 21.38 18.37 12.00
N THR A 115 22.55 18.55 11.41
CA THR A 115 23.84 18.30 12.07
C THR A 115 24.19 19.44 13.03
N ALA A 116 25.09 19.18 13.98
CA ALA A 116 25.59 20.20 14.91
C ALA A 116 26.33 21.36 14.19
N ALA A 117 26.85 21.12 12.98
CA ALA A 117 27.47 22.14 12.13
C ALA A 117 26.45 23.05 11.41
N GLY A 118 25.14 22.86 11.65
CA GLY A 118 24.07 23.64 11.04
C GLY A 118 23.64 23.15 9.65
N ALA A 119 24.35 22.17 9.06
CA ALA A 119 23.97 21.57 7.78
C ALA A 119 22.76 20.63 7.95
N THR A 120 21.78 20.76 7.05
CA THR A 120 20.61 19.88 6.97
C THR A 120 20.80 18.82 5.89
N LEU A 121 20.66 17.56 6.27
CA LEU A 121 20.67 16.40 5.38
C LEU A 121 19.23 15.91 5.21
N SER A 122 18.75 15.93 3.97
CA SER A 122 17.44 15.43 3.58
C SER A 122 17.54 14.01 3.04
N ASP A 123 16.38 13.35 2.91
CA ASP A 123 16.24 12.04 2.27
C ASP A 123 16.97 10.89 2.98
N ILE A 124 17.08 10.97 4.32
CA ILE A 124 17.67 9.91 5.12
C ILE A 124 16.62 8.83 5.43
N SER A 125 16.88 7.59 5.07
CA SER A 125 15.98 6.47 5.38
C SER A 125 16.19 5.94 6.81
N LEU A 126 15.16 5.31 7.38
CA LEU A 126 15.26 4.59 8.66
C LEU A 126 16.36 3.51 8.66
N SER A 127 16.67 2.92 7.51
CA SER A 127 17.73 1.90 7.38
C SER A 127 19.15 2.46 7.55
N GLN A 128 19.32 3.78 7.43
CA GLN A 128 20.62 4.44 7.63
C GLN A 128 20.85 4.83 9.09
N LEU A 129 19.87 4.67 9.96
CA LEU A 129 19.97 4.95 11.39
C LEU A 129 20.78 3.84 12.08
N VAL A 130 21.86 4.22 12.77
CA VAL A 130 22.71 3.29 13.53
C VAL A 130 22.28 3.24 14.99
N SER A 131 22.03 4.41 15.57
CA SER A 131 21.63 4.54 16.98
C SER A 131 20.75 5.76 17.20
N VAL A 132 19.88 5.68 18.20
CA VAL A 132 19.01 6.77 18.65
C VAL A 132 19.38 7.10 20.10
N ARG A 133 19.68 8.36 20.36
CA ARG A 133 20.04 8.91 21.67
C ARG A 133 18.94 9.82 22.21
#